data_AF-A0A914XYR7-F1
#
_entry.id   AF-A0A914XYR7-F1
#
_cell.length_a   1.000
_cell.length_b   1.000
_cell.length_c   1.000
_cell.angle_alpha   90.00
_cell.angle_beta   90.00
_cell.angle_gamma   90.00
#
_symmetry.space_group_name_H-M   'P 1'
#
loop_
_entity.id
_entity.type
_entity.pdbx_description
1 polymer ?
#
loop_
_entity_poly.entity_id
_entity_poly.type
_entity_poly.pdbx_seq_one_letter_code
_entity_poly.pdbx_strand_id
1 'polypeptide(L)'
;MPGAFNKDMSEQRKDVTVEDVWKGFESLYEKKLTRAIGVSNFSIEQIERIMKVAKVPIHNSQVELHLYFQQKPLVEACKKHGISVTAYSPIGSPGRVNFVLPNG
;
A
#
# COMPACT_ATOMS: atom_id res chain seq x y z
N MET A 1 -11.56 -0.14 -0.39
CA MET A 1 -11.14 1.24 -0.13
C MET A 1 -11.28 2.02 -1.43
N PRO A 2 -11.82 3.25 -1.42
CA PRO A 2 -11.93 4.07 -2.64
C PRO A 2 -10.55 4.39 -3.22
N GLY A 3 -10.44 4.37 -4.55
CA GLY A 3 -9.22 4.76 -5.26
C GLY A 3 -8.99 6.28 -5.27
N ALA A 4 -10.07 7.07 -5.32
CA ALA A 4 -10.01 8.52 -5.32
C ALA A 4 -11.28 9.15 -4.71
N PHE A 5 -11.16 10.42 -4.32
CA PHE A 5 -12.28 11.28 -3.95
C PHE A 5 -12.42 12.43 -4.96
N ASN A 6 -13.56 13.11 -4.94
CA ASN A 6 -13.72 14.38 -5.64
C ASN A 6 -12.78 15.46 -5.05
N LYS A 7 -12.67 16.59 -5.74
CA LYS A 7 -11.65 17.62 -5.46
C LYS A 7 -11.75 18.21 -4.05
N ASP A 8 -12.96 18.29 -3.51
CA ASP A 8 -13.29 18.77 -2.17
C ASP A 8 -13.29 17.65 -1.10
N MET A 9 -12.95 16.41 -1.48
CA MET A 9 -12.84 15.25 -0.59
C MET A 9 -14.15 14.84 0.10
N SER A 10 -15.30 15.26 -0.44
CA SER A 10 -16.63 14.99 0.12
C SER A 10 -17.21 13.65 -0.35
N GLU A 11 -16.86 13.18 -1.55
CA GLU A 11 -17.44 11.97 -2.14
C GLU A 11 -16.39 11.08 -2.82
N GLN A 12 -16.61 9.76 -2.72
CA GLN A 12 -15.76 8.77 -3.36
C GLN A 12 -16.06 8.69 -4.86
N ARG A 13 -15.01 8.77 -5.68
CA ARG A 13 -15.07 8.55 -7.13
C ARG A 13 -15.10 7.06 -7.41
N LYS A 14 -16.27 6.55 -7.79
CA LYS A 14 -16.48 5.11 -8.10
C LYS A 14 -16.01 4.72 -9.50
N ASP A 15 -15.82 5.71 -10.36
CA ASP A 15 -15.35 5.56 -11.74
C ASP A 15 -13.83 5.46 -11.86
N VAL A 16 -13.09 5.70 -10.77
CA VAL A 16 -11.62 5.66 -10.74
C VAL A 16 -11.15 4.39 -10.03
N THR A 17 -10.44 3.52 -10.77
CA THR A 17 -9.84 2.31 -10.20
C THR A 17 -8.47 2.61 -9.58
N VAL A 18 -7.93 1.67 -8.81
CA VAL A 18 -6.58 1.82 -8.23
C VAL A 18 -5.52 1.76 -9.33
N GLU A 19 -5.79 0.99 -10.38
CA GLU A 19 -4.96 0.87 -11.58
C GLU A 19 -4.88 2.21 -12.34
N ASP A 20 -5.99 2.95 -12.41
CA ASP A 20 -6.00 4.30 -13.00
C ASP A 20 -5.17 5.29 -12.17
N VAL A 21 -5.25 5.19 -10.84
CA VAL A 21 -4.39 5.98 -9.93
C VAL A 21 -2.92 5.61 -10.11
N TRP A 22 -2.62 4.31 -10.24
CA TRP A 22 -1.24 3.85 -10.46
C TRP A 22 -0.65 4.42 -11.75
N LYS A 23 -1.39 4.42 -12.87
CA LYS A 23 -0.95 5.08 -14.12
C LYS A 23 -0.61 6.57 -13.93
N GLY A 24 -1.35 7.24 -13.04
CA GLY A 24 -1.03 8.60 -12.61
C GLY A 24 0.34 8.67 -11.90
N PHE A 25 0.62 7.74 -11.00
CA PHE A 25 1.91 7.65 -10.30
C PHE A 25 3.06 7.35 -11.27
N GLU A 26 2.85 6.46 -12.24
CA GLU A 26 3.82 6.17 -13.31
C GLU A 26 4.16 7.44 -14.10
N SER A 27 3.16 8.25 -14.44
CA SER A 27 3.37 9.52 -15.13
C SER A 27 4.20 10.52 -14.30
N LEU A 28 4.04 10.54 -12.97
CA LEU A 28 4.84 11.39 -12.08
C LEU A 28 6.31 10.93 -12.03
N TYR A 29 6.52 9.62 -12.01
CA TYR A 29 7.84 9.01 -12.04
C TYR A 29 8.55 9.28 -13.38
N GLU A 30 7.88 9.06 -14.52
CA GLU A 30 8.43 9.32 -15.86
C GLU A 30 8.79 10.79 -16.07
N LYS A 31 7.99 11.71 -15.53
CA LYS A 31 8.27 13.16 -15.51
C LYS A 31 9.39 13.55 -14.54
N LYS A 32 9.99 12.59 -13.82
CA LYS A 32 11.03 12.79 -12.80
C LYS A 32 10.61 13.73 -11.67
N LEU A 33 9.31 13.81 -11.39
CA LEU A 33 8.76 14.57 -10.26
C LEU A 33 8.92 13.78 -8.95
N THR A 34 9.07 12.47 -9.06
CA THR A 34 9.38 11.57 -7.94
C THR A 34 10.56 10.68 -8.32
N ARG A 35 11.29 10.19 -7.31
CA ARG A 35 12.39 9.22 -7.51
C ARG A 35 11.95 7.77 -7.42
N ALA A 36 10.79 7.52 -6.82
CA ALA A 36 10.19 6.21 -6.61
C ALA A 36 8.69 6.39 -6.35
N ILE A 37 7.93 5.34 -6.59
CA ILE A 37 6.48 5.25 -6.33
C ILE A 37 6.17 3.92 -5.64
N GLY A 38 5.17 3.91 -4.77
CA GLY A 38 4.85 2.78 -3.91
C GLY A 38 3.43 2.80 -3.39
N VAL A 39 3.11 1.82 -2.54
CA VAL A 39 1.78 1.61 -1.97
C VAL A 39 1.85 1.56 -0.44
N SER A 40 0.71 1.73 0.21
CA SER A 40 0.58 1.53 1.66
C SER A 40 -0.73 0.85 1.99
N ASN A 41 -0.71 -0.06 2.95
CA ASN A 41 -1.87 -0.85 3.39
C ASN A 41 -2.50 -1.73 2.29
N PHE A 42 -1.68 -2.23 1.37
CA PHE A 42 -2.15 -3.14 0.31
C PHE A 42 -2.02 -4.60 0.73
N SER A 43 -3.03 -5.40 0.40
CA SER A 43 -2.97 -6.86 0.48
C SER A 43 -2.10 -7.45 -0.63
N ILE A 44 -1.74 -8.74 -0.49
CA ILE A 44 -1.00 -9.47 -1.53
C ILE A 44 -1.76 -9.45 -2.87
N GLU A 45 -3.07 -9.68 -2.83
CA GLU A 45 -3.90 -9.65 -4.04
C GLU A 45 -3.87 -8.29 -4.74
N GLN A 46 -3.90 -7.20 -3.98
CA GLN A 46 -3.82 -5.85 -4.53
C GLN A 46 -2.43 -5.55 -5.11
N ILE A 47 -1.36 -6.01 -4.46
CA ILE A 47 0.01 -5.92 -4.99
C ILE A 47 0.09 -6.67 -6.33
N GLU A 48 -0.34 -7.92 -6.37
CA GLU A 48 -0.33 -8.75 -7.59
C GLU A 48 -1.16 -8.11 -8.72
N ARG A 49 -2.31 -7.53 -8.39
CA ARG A 49 -3.16 -6.84 -9.36
C ARG A 49 -2.45 -5.66 -10.02
N ILE A 50 -1.73 -4.84 -9.24
CA ILE A 50 -0.94 -3.72 -9.79
C ILE A 50 0.26 -4.23 -10.57
N MET A 51 1.01 -5.19 -10.03
CA MET A 51 2.20 -5.74 -10.70
C MET A 51 1.89 -6.37 -12.07
N LYS A 52 0.66 -6.85 -12.30
CA LYS A 52 0.22 -7.36 -13.62
C LYS A 52 0.08 -6.28 -14.70
N VAL A 53 -0.23 -5.04 -14.32
CA VAL A 53 -0.52 -3.94 -15.27
C VAL A 53 0.54 -2.84 -15.26
N ALA A 54 1.39 -2.81 -14.25
CA ALA A 54 2.40 -1.79 -14.03
C ALA A 54 3.52 -1.84 -15.08
N LYS A 55 3.84 -0.68 -15.65
CA LYS A 55 5.07 -0.41 -16.41
C LYS A 55 6.22 -0.02 -15.50
N VAL A 56 5.92 0.74 -14.44
CA VAL A 56 6.87 1.08 -13.37
C VAL A 56 6.50 0.23 -12.15
N PRO A 57 7.40 -0.64 -11.66
CA PRO A 57 7.08 -1.54 -10.56
C PRO A 57 6.83 -0.77 -9.26
N ILE A 58 6.14 -1.41 -8.31
CA ILE A 58 6.05 -0.92 -6.94
C ILE A 58 7.46 -0.94 -6.35
N HIS A 59 7.98 0.19 -5.89
CA HIS A 59 9.32 0.26 -5.28
C HIS A 59 9.28 -0.03 -3.77
N ASN A 60 8.19 0.36 -3.11
CA ASN A 60 8.01 0.22 -1.68
C ASN A 60 6.55 -0.11 -1.32
N SER A 61 6.39 -0.96 -0.31
CA SER A 61 5.12 -1.22 0.36
C SER A 61 5.25 -0.89 1.85
N GLN A 62 4.47 0.09 2.32
CA GLN A 62 4.45 0.49 3.72
C GLN A 62 3.24 -0.12 4.45
N VAL A 63 3.46 -0.95 5.47
CA VAL A 63 2.40 -1.71 6.17
C VAL A 63 2.62 -1.80 7.69
N GLU A 64 1.55 -2.09 8.45
CA GLU A 64 1.63 -2.32 9.91
C GLU A 64 2.45 -3.58 10.15
N LEU A 65 3.62 -3.46 10.76
CA LEU A 65 4.47 -4.63 10.94
C LEU A 65 5.27 -4.52 12.22
N HIS A 66 5.00 -5.42 13.16
CA HIS A 66 5.63 -5.45 14.48
C HIS A 66 5.65 -6.86 15.05
N LEU A 67 6.22 -7.03 16.25
CA LEU A 67 6.44 -8.35 16.86
C LEU A 67 5.16 -9.22 16.92
N TYR A 68 4.02 -8.60 17.25
CA TYR A 68 2.70 -9.23 17.30
C TYR A 68 1.96 -9.36 15.96
N PHE A 69 2.40 -8.65 14.91
CA PHE A 69 1.75 -8.66 13.59
C PHE A 69 2.81 -8.62 12.49
N GLN A 70 3.46 -9.77 12.27
CA GLN A 70 4.65 -9.85 11.42
C GLN A 70 4.34 -9.92 9.91
N GLN A 71 3.10 -10.30 9.55
CA GLN A 71 2.64 -10.41 8.16
C GLN A 71 3.61 -11.15 7.21
N LYS A 72 4.22 -12.27 7.65
CA LYS A 72 5.26 -13.00 6.88
C LYS A 72 4.89 -13.27 5.41
N PRO A 73 3.67 -13.74 5.07
CA PRO A 73 3.31 -13.97 3.67
C PRO A 73 3.39 -12.71 2.80
N LEU A 74 3.02 -11.56 3.35
CA LEU A 74 3.07 -10.28 2.64
C LEU A 74 4.51 -9.83 2.40
N VAL A 75 5.38 -10.00 3.40
CA VAL A 75 6.81 -9.66 3.30
C VAL A 75 7.49 -10.52 2.23
N GLU A 76 7.21 -11.83 2.20
CA GLU A 76 7.75 -12.72 1.17
C GLU A 76 7.20 -12.40 -0.22
N ALA A 77 5.92 -12.03 -0.34
CA ALA A 77 5.36 -11.57 -1.60
C ALA A 77 6.06 -10.29 -2.11
N CYS A 78 6.28 -9.30 -1.24
CA CYS A 78 7.03 -8.09 -1.58
C CYS A 78 8.45 -8.43 -2.03
N LYS A 79 9.15 -9.29 -1.29
CA LYS A 79 10.51 -9.74 -1.61
C LYS A 79 10.59 -10.42 -2.98
N LYS A 80 9.62 -11.29 -3.33
CA LYS A 80 9.56 -11.96 -4.64
C LYS A 80 9.49 -10.97 -5.81
N HIS A 81 8.80 -9.85 -5.61
CA HIS A 81 8.67 -8.78 -6.62
C HIS A 81 9.78 -7.72 -6.56
N GLY A 82 10.77 -7.87 -5.66
CA GLY A 82 11.81 -6.87 -5.44
C GLY A 82 11.30 -5.58 -4.76
N ILE A 83 10.15 -5.64 -4.09
CA ILE A 83 9.52 -4.51 -3.40
C ILE A 83 10.13 -4.37 -2.01
N SER A 84 10.66 -3.19 -1.68
CA SER A 84 11.11 -2.89 -0.32
C SER A 84 9.92 -2.76 0.64
N VAL A 85 10.06 -3.22 1.88
CA VAL A 85 9.00 -3.11 2.90
C VAL A 85 9.39 -2.06 3.93
N THR A 86 8.46 -1.18 4.26
CA THR A 86 8.60 -0.24 5.38
C THR A 86 7.53 -0.56 6.44
N ALA A 87 7.98 -0.90 7.64
CA ALA A 87 7.09 -1.12 8.77
C ALA A 87 6.62 0.22 9.37
N TYR A 88 5.31 0.43 9.45
CA TYR A 88 4.75 1.42 10.38
C TYR A 88 4.28 0.73 11.66
N SER A 89 4.19 1.50 12.75
CA SER A 89 3.95 0.99 14.12
C SER A 89 4.89 -0.17 14.52
N PRO A 90 6.22 -0.09 14.29
CA PRO A 90 7.12 -1.23 14.48
C PRO A 90 7.25 -1.72 15.93
N ILE A 91 6.91 -0.86 16.90
CA ILE A 91 6.84 -1.16 18.34
C ILE A 91 5.38 -1.34 18.82
N GLY A 92 4.46 -1.62 17.90
CA GLY A 92 3.03 -1.55 18.13
C GLY A 92 2.50 -0.11 18.08
N SER A 93 1.21 0.05 18.30
CA SER A 93 0.55 1.36 18.43
C SER A 93 0.24 1.62 19.91
N PRO A 94 1.12 2.29 20.68
CA PRO A 94 0.91 2.52 22.10
C PRO A 94 -0.36 3.34 22.41
N GLY A 95 -0.92 4.04 21.42
CA GLY A 95 -2.23 4.71 21.54
C GLY A 95 -3.45 3.78 21.52
N ARG A 96 -3.28 2.48 21.22
CA ARG A 96 -4.35 1.47 21.25
C ARG A 96 -4.29 0.61 22.52
N VAL A 97 -4.23 1.24 23.69
CA VAL A 97 -4.15 0.58 25.01
C VAL A 97 -5.31 -0.37 25.33
N ASN A 98 -6.45 -0.25 24.65
CA ASN A 98 -7.66 -1.07 24.88
C ASN A 98 -7.98 -2.03 23.74
N PHE A 99 -7.00 -2.43 22.92
CA PHE A 99 -7.24 -3.39 21.84
C PHE A 99 -7.34 -4.81 22.38
N VAL A 100 -8.54 -5.38 22.37
CA VAL A 100 -8.82 -6.78 22.72
C VAL A 100 -8.92 -7.59 21.42
N LEU A 101 -8.21 -8.70 21.32
CA LEU A 101 -8.34 -9.59 20.17
C LEU A 101 -9.75 -10.20 20.15
N PRO A 102 -10.32 -10.53 18.97
CA PRO A 102 -11.65 -11.13 18.88
C PRO A 102 -11.85 -12.41 19.72
N ASN A 103 -10.76 -13.03 20.17
CA ASN A 103 -10.77 -14.31 20.88
C ASN A 103 -10.22 -14.23 22.32
N GLY A 104 -10.01 -13.03 22.87
CA GLY A 104 -9.39 -12.83 24.20
C GLY A 104 -7.88 -12.80 24.11
#